data_AF-A0A6H1R2N9-F1
#
_entry.id   AF-A0A6H1R2N9-F1
#
_cell.length_a   1.000
_cell.length_b   1.000
_cell.length_c   1.000
_cell.angle_alpha   90.00
_cell.angle_beta   90.00
_cell.angle_gamma   90.00
#
_symmetry.space_group_name_H-M   'P 1'
#
loop_
_entity.id
_entity.type
_entity.pdbx_description
1 polymer ?
#
loop_
_entity_poly.entity_id
_entity_poly.type
_entity_poly.pdbx_seq_one_letter_code
_entity_poly.pdbx_strand_id
1 'polypeptide(L)'
;MEYNIRAAQPSEAEVESLTNELVVRPHVTPDDGSVSRMVEWLRTERRKGGAELAGFHIAEHPVFDSFASRNALNSPGVIESVLAHESVRDSLPYFRIASPLKYRDFGRRLRGWSVVWPYRVAGDWATCLDSGGFDVFPDEVKGTGREARGAAAMDTAMSAYKALTGGRYRPGICAYQTSDAWCEWFPGVFNSTWIVYDSGFRLLWLLAITDMD
;
A
#
# COMPACT_ATOMS: atom_id res chain seq x y z
N MET A 1 19.18 16.99 -4.88
CA MET A 1 19.75 15.67 -4.57
C MET A 1 20.03 15.01 -5.90
N GLU A 2 21.29 14.94 -6.32
CA GLU A 2 21.68 14.30 -7.58
C GLU A 2 21.66 12.77 -7.37
N TYR A 3 20.75 12.08 -8.08
CA TYR A 3 20.63 10.64 -8.01
C TYR A 3 21.70 9.99 -8.88
N ASN A 4 22.65 9.27 -8.28
CA ASN A 4 23.67 8.54 -9.01
C ASN A 4 23.12 7.21 -9.53
N ILE A 5 22.39 7.26 -10.65
CA ILE A 5 21.80 6.11 -11.35
C ILE A 5 22.86 5.06 -11.75
N ARG A 6 24.16 5.41 -11.70
CA ARG A 6 25.30 4.55 -12.01
C ARG A 6 25.89 3.78 -10.82
N ALA A 7 25.39 3.98 -9.60
CA ALA A 7 25.84 3.18 -8.46
C ALA A 7 25.55 1.69 -8.69
N ALA A 8 26.39 0.79 -8.17
CA ALA A 8 26.12 -0.64 -8.22
C ALA A 8 24.80 -0.95 -7.51
N GLN A 9 24.05 -1.95 -8.00
CA GLN A 9 22.88 -2.44 -7.29
C GLN A 9 23.33 -3.05 -5.95
N PRO A 10 22.64 -2.76 -4.83
CA PRO A 10 22.95 -3.40 -3.56
C PRO A 10 22.91 -4.93 -3.69
N SER A 11 23.86 -5.60 -3.05
CA SER A 11 23.97 -7.05 -2.94
C SER A 11 22.86 -7.64 -2.07
N GLU A 12 22.62 -8.95 -2.19
CA GLU A 12 21.63 -9.66 -1.36
C GLU A 12 21.91 -9.49 0.14
N ALA A 13 23.18 -9.55 0.56
CA ALA A 13 23.58 -9.32 1.95
C ALA A 13 23.27 -7.90 2.44
N GLU A 14 23.40 -6.88 1.58
CA GLU A 14 23.00 -5.50 1.90
C GLU A 14 21.48 -5.33 1.96
N VAL A 15 20.71 -6.13 1.22
CA VAL A 15 19.25 -6.16 1.35
C VAL A 15 18.83 -6.86 2.63
N GLU A 16 19.48 -7.97 3.00
CA GLU A 16 19.22 -8.66 4.27
C GLU A 16 19.51 -7.78 5.49
N SER A 17 20.50 -6.87 5.41
CA SER A 17 20.81 -5.95 6.52
C SER A 17 19.69 -4.93 6.77
N LEU A 18 18.86 -4.59 5.77
CA LEU A 18 17.74 -3.65 5.91
C LEU A 18 16.80 -4.03 7.05
N THR A 19 16.55 -5.33 7.27
CA THR A 19 15.64 -5.78 8.33
C THR A 19 16.09 -5.30 9.73
N ASN A 20 17.40 -5.13 9.94
CA ASN A 20 17.95 -4.69 11.22
C ASN A 20 18.35 -3.21 11.25
N GLU A 21 18.67 -2.63 10.09
CA GLU A 21 19.25 -1.28 9.99
C GLU A 21 18.22 -0.20 9.62
N LEU A 22 17.13 -0.58 8.96
CA LEU A 22 16.11 0.37 8.53
C LEU A 22 15.38 0.95 9.74
N VAL A 23 15.37 2.27 9.86
CA VAL A 23 14.60 2.97 10.90
C VAL A 23 13.27 3.43 10.31
N VAL A 24 12.17 2.88 10.84
CA VAL A 24 10.81 3.26 10.47
C VAL A 24 10.08 3.86 11.67
N ARG A 25 9.43 5.01 11.47
CA ARG A 25 8.66 5.69 12.53
C ARG A 25 7.22 5.89 12.08
N PRO A 26 6.21 5.70 12.96
CA PRO A 26 4.83 6.01 12.63
C PRO A 26 4.69 7.48 12.22
N HIS A 27 3.89 7.74 11.19
CA HIS A 27 3.57 9.07 10.72
C HIS A 27 2.06 9.28 10.76
N VAL A 28 1.64 10.30 11.50
CA VAL A 28 0.26 10.78 11.49
C VAL A 28 0.13 11.74 10.33
N THR A 29 -0.60 11.32 9.29
CA THR A 29 -0.92 12.21 8.17
C THR A 29 -1.96 13.23 8.65
N PRO A 30 -1.72 14.55 8.49
CA PRO A 30 -2.76 15.54 8.70
C PRO A 30 -3.92 15.26 7.74
N ASP A 31 -5.06 14.86 8.27
CA ASP A 31 -6.25 14.52 7.51
C ASP A 31 -7.31 15.62 7.65
N ASP A 32 -7.84 16.09 6.52
CA ASP A 32 -9.01 16.98 6.47
C ASP A 32 -10.35 16.20 6.54
N GLY A 33 -10.25 14.89 6.78
CA GLY A 33 -11.33 13.92 6.81
C GLY A 33 -11.42 13.11 5.51
N SER A 34 -10.67 13.45 4.46
CA SER A 34 -10.67 12.72 3.19
C SER A 34 -10.16 11.30 3.34
N VAL A 35 -9.08 11.10 4.10
CA VAL A 35 -8.49 9.77 4.31
C VAL A 35 -9.42 8.94 5.19
N SER A 36 -9.89 9.51 6.30
CA SER A 36 -10.83 8.85 7.22
C SER A 36 -12.09 8.40 6.50
N ARG A 37 -12.68 9.26 5.66
CA ARG A 37 -13.88 8.93 4.86
C ARG A 37 -13.65 7.76 3.92
N MET A 38 -12.51 7.74 3.22
CA MET A 38 -12.17 6.63 2.33
C MET A 38 -12.05 5.31 3.10
N VAL A 39 -11.30 5.31 4.19
CA VAL A 39 -11.06 4.10 5.00
C VAL A 39 -12.36 3.61 5.62
N GLU A 40 -13.21 4.50 6.14
CA GLU A 40 -14.50 4.15 6.71
C GLU A 40 -15.47 3.56 5.67
N TRP A 41 -15.50 4.11 4.45
CA TRP A 41 -16.28 3.52 3.36
C TRP A 41 -15.76 2.13 3.02
N LEU A 42 -14.44 1.95 2.86
CA LEU A 42 -13.86 0.63 2.58
C LEU A 42 -14.19 -0.41 3.66
N ARG A 43 -14.17 -0.02 4.94
CA ARG A 43 -14.55 -0.87 6.09
C ARG A 43 -16.03 -1.23 6.07
N THR A 44 -16.90 -0.26 5.80
CA THR A 44 -18.37 -0.46 5.78
C THR A 44 -18.79 -1.48 4.73
N GLU A 45 -18.11 -1.48 3.58
CA GLU A 45 -18.41 -2.38 2.45
C GLU A 45 -17.78 -3.77 2.60
N ARG A 46 -16.94 -3.99 3.63
CA ARG A 46 -16.20 -5.25 3.87
C ARG A 46 -16.52 -5.80 5.24
N ARG A 47 -17.79 -6.17 5.44
CA ARG A 47 -18.36 -6.57 6.74
C ARG A 47 -17.62 -7.71 7.43
N LYS A 48 -17.04 -8.63 6.67
CA LYS A 48 -16.28 -9.79 7.18
C LYS A 48 -14.77 -9.57 7.16
N GLY A 49 -14.30 -8.54 6.45
CA GLY A 49 -12.89 -8.18 6.35
C GLY A 49 -12.60 -6.84 7.02
N GLY A 50 -11.98 -5.93 6.27
CA GLY A 50 -11.66 -4.60 6.76
C GLY A 50 -10.75 -3.81 5.84
N ALA A 51 -10.44 -2.59 6.27
CA ALA A 51 -9.45 -1.74 5.62
C ALA A 51 -8.69 -0.93 6.67
N GLU A 52 -7.40 -0.78 6.47
CA GLU A 52 -6.51 -0.03 7.35
C GLU A 52 -5.52 0.75 6.52
N LEU A 53 -5.27 2.00 6.93
CA LEU A 53 -4.28 2.86 6.32
C LEU A 53 -3.34 3.39 7.41
N ALA A 54 -2.04 3.19 7.21
CA ALA A 54 -1.01 3.72 8.08
C ALA A 54 0.07 4.45 7.29
N GLY A 55 0.58 5.53 7.86
CA GLY A 55 1.71 6.29 7.33
C GLY A 55 2.97 6.05 8.15
N PHE A 56 4.12 6.11 7.49
CA PHE A 56 5.43 5.90 8.10
C PHE A 56 6.47 6.84 7.52
N HIS A 57 7.33 7.37 8.39
CA HIS A 57 8.55 8.04 7.97
C HIS A 57 9.69 7.02 7.90
N ILE A 58 10.35 6.93 6.74
CA ILE A 58 11.51 6.08 6.51
C ILE A 58 12.76 6.94 6.69
N ALA A 59 13.66 6.55 7.60
CA ALA A 59 14.92 7.26 7.75
C ALA A 59 15.81 7.11 6.51
N GLU A 60 16.83 7.96 6.41
CA GLU A 60 17.85 7.81 5.38
C GLU A 60 18.58 6.49 5.50
N HIS A 61 18.61 5.74 4.38
CA HIS A 61 19.30 4.47 4.30
C HIS A 61 19.78 4.24 2.85
N PRO A 62 21.10 4.06 2.62
CA PRO A 62 21.66 4.05 1.27
C PRO A 62 21.09 2.93 0.38
N VAL A 63 20.88 1.73 0.95
CA VAL A 63 20.28 0.60 0.23
C VAL A 63 18.84 0.90 -0.17
N PHE A 64 18.00 1.34 0.78
CA PHE A 64 16.59 1.68 0.52
C PHE A 64 16.48 2.80 -0.52
N ASP A 65 17.29 3.86 -0.38
CA ASP A 65 17.29 5.00 -1.29
C ASP A 65 17.75 4.62 -2.70
N SER A 66 18.70 3.67 -2.82
CA SER A 66 19.12 3.12 -4.11
C SER A 66 17.96 2.44 -4.84
N PHE A 67 17.17 1.61 -4.15
CA PHE A 67 15.98 0.98 -4.74
C PHE A 67 14.85 1.98 -5.01
N ALA A 68 14.60 2.92 -4.09
CA ALA A 68 13.58 3.94 -4.26
C ALA A 68 13.85 4.82 -5.49
N SER A 69 15.10 5.25 -5.68
CA SER A 69 15.50 6.10 -6.81
C SER A 69 15.27 5.44 -8.19
N ARG A 70 15.18 4.11 -8.22
CA ARG A 70 14.95 3.30 -9.42
C ARG A 70 13.51 2.81 -9.55
N ASN A 71 12.61 3.25 -8.67
CA ASN A 71 11.24 2.74 -8.56
C ASN A 71 11.23 1.20 -8.43
N ALA A 72 12.18 0.66 -7.65
CA ALA A 72 12.46 -0.77 -7.54
C ALA A 72 12.31 -1.31 -6.10
N LEU A 73 11.49 -0.68 -5.25
CA LEU A 73 11.23 -1.19 -3.89
C LEU A 73 10.53 -2.56 -3.89
N ASN A 74 9.92 -2.98 -5.01
CA ASN A 74 9.41 -4.33 -5.18
C ASN A 74 10.50 -5.41 -5.39
N SER A 75 11.78 -5.04 -5.32
CA SER A 75 12.87 -6.00 -5.30
C SER A 75 12.75 -6.89 -4.05
N PRO A 76 13.07 -8.20 -4.15
CA PRO A 76 12.90 -9.12 -3.03
C PRO A 76 13.59 -8.62 -1.76
N GLY A 77 12.89 -8.65 -0.63
CA GLY A 77 13.42 -8.32 0.70
C GLY A 77 13.29 -6.86 1.10
N VAL A 78 13.09 -5.93 0.15
CA VAL A 78 13.07 -4.49 0.44
C VAL A 78 11.77 -4.08 1.13
N ILE A 79 10.61 -4.33 0.50
CA ILE A 79 9.31 -4.06 1.14
C ILE A 79 9.10 -4.99 2.34
N GLU A 80 9.53 -6.24 2.26
CA GLU A 80 9.43 -7.18 3.38
C GLU A 80 10.16 -6.68 4.63
N SER A 81 11.33 -6.05 4.47
CA SER A 81 12.05 -5.42 5.58
C SER A 81 11.26 -4.28 6.22
N VAL A 82 10.52 -3.48 5.43
CA VAL A 82 9.62 -2.45 5.94
C VAL A 82 8.47 -3.08 6.73
N LEU A 83 7.81 -4.08 6.16
CA LEU A 83 6.65 -4.75 6.79
C LEU A 83 7.03 -5.51 8.07
N ALA A 84 8.27 -6.00 8.14
CA ALA A 84 8.79 -6.70 9.31
C ALA A 84 9.09 -5.76 10.48
N HIS A 85 9.29 -4.46 10.23
CA HIS A 85 9.67 -3.48 11.25
C HIS A 85 8.57 -3.31 12.31
N GLU A 86 8.98 -3.25 13.59
CA GLU A 86 8.06 -3.16 14.74
C GLU A 86 7.04 -2.03 14.63
N SER A 87 7.48 -0.81 14.29
CA SER A 87 6.61 0.35 14.06
C SER A 87 5.47 0.08 13.07
N VAL A 88 5.72 -0.67 11.99
CA VAL A 88 4.70 -1.02 11.00
C VAL A 88 3.72 -2.02 11.59
N ARG A 89 4.25 -3.04 12.26
CA ARG A 89 3.44 -4.09 12.88
C ARG A 89 2.53 -3.55 13.99
N ASP A 90 3.05 -2.66 14.82
CA ASP A 90 2.32 -2.08 15.96
C ASP A 90 1.27 -1.07 15.51
N SER A 91 1.50 -0.38 14.39
CA SER A 91 0.53 0.55 13.78
C SER A 91 -0.62 -0.17 13.06
N LEU A 92 -0.49 -1.49 12.87
CA LEU A 92 -1.43 -2.35 12.18
C LEU A 92 -1.90 -3.47 13.14
N PRO A 93 -2.50 -3.15 14.30
CA PRO A 93 -2.70 -4.09 15.40
C PRO A 93 -3.68 -5.23 15.07
N TYR A 94 -4.63 -4.99 14.14
CA TYR A 94 -5.53 -6.03 13.65
C TYR A 94 -4.83 -7.12 12.84
N PHE A 95 -3.62 -6.85 12.34
CA PHE A 95 -2.93 -7.69 11.37
C PHE A 95 -1.99 -8.74 11.98
N ARG A 96 -1.76 -8.73 13.31
CA ARG A 96 -0.84 -9.63 14.06
C ARG A 96 0.28 -10.21 13.17
N ILE A 97 1.15 -9.34 12.67
CA ILE A 97 2.16 -9.70 11.67
C ILE A 97 3.34 -10.34 12.41
N ALA A 98 3.27 -11.60 12.86
CA ALA A 98 4.35 -12.20 13.67
C ALA A 98 5.70 -12.23 12.91
N SER A 99 5.63 -12.46 11.60
CA SER A 99 6.69 -12.32 10.61
C SER A 99 6.00 -12.21 9.25
N PRO A 100 6.34 -11.25 8.37
CA PRO A 100 5.75 -11.22 7.04
C PRO A 100 5.97 -12.56 6.34
N LEU A 101 4.94 -13.10 5.68
CA LEU A 101 5.06 -14.36 4.97
C LEU A 101 6.15 -14.19 3.89
N LYS A 102 7.27 -14.90 4.05
CA LYS A 102 8.28 -15.00 3.01
C LYS A 102 7.61 -15.62 1.79
N TYR A 103 7.82 -14.98 0.64
CA TYR A 103 7.33 -15.37 -0.68
C TYR A 103 7.25 -16.90 -0.81
N ARG A 104 6.04 -17.46 -0.84
CA ARG A 104 5.86 -18.88 -1.17
C ARG A 104 5.71 -18.97 -2.68
N ASP A 105 6.58 -19.76 -3.30
CA ASP A 105 6.51 -20.09 -4.72
C ASP A 105 5.26 -20.95 -4.98
N PHE A 106 4.11 -20.30 -5.16
CA PHE A 106 2.86 -20.95 -5.55
C PHE A 106 2.88 -21.19 -7.05
N GLY A 107 3.70 -22.14 -7.49
CA GLY A 107 3.68 -22.77 -8.82
C GLY A 107 3.19 -21.89 -9.98
N ARG A 108 4.15 -21.27 -10.70
CA ARG A 108 3.98 -20.66 -12.04
C ARG A 108 3.16 -19.36 -12.17
N ARG A 109 2.72 -18.70 -11.10
CA ARG A 109 2.28 -17.29 -11.17
C ARG A 109 3.21 -16.46 -10.30
N LEU A 110 3.91 -15.50 -10.89
CA LEU A 110 4.72 -14.53 -10.15
C LEU A 110 3.79 -13.76 -9.19
N ARG A 111 3.83 -14.11 -7.91
CA ARG A 111 3.01 -13.60 -6.80
C ARG A 111 3.84 -12.69 -5.90
N GLY A 112 3.80 -11.37 -6.08
CA GLY A 112 4.59 -10.41 -5.30
C GLY A 112 4.10 -8.97 -5.42
N TRP A 113 4.99 -8.02 -5.13
CA TRP A 113 4.71 -6.60 -5.30
C TRP A 113 4.85 -6.18 -6.77
N SER A 114 3.75 -5.72 -7.36
CA SER A 114 3.70 -5.17 -8.71
C SER A 114 3.83 -3.66 -8.68
N VAL A 115 4.58 -3.08 -9.61
CA VAL A 115 4.66 -1.63 -9.77
C VAL A 115 3.31 -1.09 -10.25
N VAL A 116 2.78 -0.11 -9.53
CA VAL A 116 1.60 0.67 -9.93
C VAL A 116 2.05 2.08 -10.32
N TRP A 117 1.43 2.61 -11.37
CA TRP A 117 1.68 4.00 -11.74
C TRP A 117 0.98 4.92 -10.73
N PRO A 118 1.65 5.94 -10.15
CA PRO A 118 1.05 6.78 -9.10
C PRO A 118 -0.31 7.39 -9.47
N TYR A 119 -0.51 7.78 -10.73
CA TYR A 119 -1.79 8.31 -11.22
C TYR A 119 -2.93 7.27 -11.28
N ARG A 120 -2.63 5.98 -11.19
CA ARG A 120 -3.62 4.90 -11.14
C ARG A 120 -4.06 4.54 -9.73
N VAL A 121 -3.27 4.87 -8.72
CA VAL A 121 -3.53 4.47 -7.32
C VAL A 121 -4.94 4.90 -6.88
N ALA A 122 -5.31 6.17 -7.10
CA ALA A 122 -6.65 6.65 -6.78
C ALA A 122 -7.76 5.91 -7.56
N GLY A 123 -7.51 5.55 -8.83
CA GLY A 123 -8.46 4.78 -9.63
C GLY A 123 -8.62 3.33 -9.14
N ASP A 124 -7.53 2.70 -8.71
CA ASP A 124 -7.56 1.35 -8.13
C ASP A 124 -8.31 1.37 -6.78
N TRP A 125 -8.07 2.37 -5.93
CA TRP A 125 -8.82 2.57 -4.69
C TRP A 125 -10.31 2.87 -4.94
N ALA A 126 -10.62 3.69 -5.95
CA ALA A 126 -11.98 3.97 -6.37
C ALA A 126 -12.70 2.69 -6.84
N THR A 127 -11.99 1.80 -7.54
CA THR A 127 -12.53 0.50 -7.93
C THR A 127 -12.89 -0.32 -6.69
N CYS A 128 -12.03 -0.35 -5.66
CA CYS A 128 -12.34 -1.04 -4.41
C CYS A 128 -13.53 -0.44 -3.64
N LEU A 129 -13.74 0.87 -3.71
CA LEU A 129 -14.93 1.53 -3.14
C LEU A 129 -16.18 1.18 -3.93
N ASP A 130 -16.12 1.31 -5.26
CA ASP A 130 -17.26 1.10 -6.14
C ASP A 130 -17.73 -0.37 -6.16
N SER A 131 -16.80 -1.31 -6.23
CA SER A 131 -17.08 -2.75 -6.25
C SER A 131 -17.54 -3.32 -4.90
N GLY A 132 -17.21 -2.67 -3.78
CA GLY A 132 -17.52 -3.19 -2.44
C GLY A 132 -16.74 -4.45 -2.07
N GLY A 133 -17.26 -5.19 -1.09
CA GLY A 133 -16.79 -6.54 -0.74
C GLY A 133 -17.60 -7.66 -1.42
N PHE A 134 -17.19 -8.91 -1.23
CA PHE A 134 -17.72 -10.11 -1.89
C PHE A 134 -19.22 -10.30 -1.65
N ASP A 135 -19.69 -10.01 -0.43
CA ASP A 135 -21.11 -10.09 -0.04
C ASP A 135 -21.90 -8.80 -0.37
N VAL A 136 -21.25 -7.79 -0.93
CA VAL A 136 -21.91 -6.55 -1.39
C VAL A 136 -22.14 -6.66 -2.87
N PHE A 137 -23.39 -6.88 -3.29
CA PHE A 137 -23.77 -6.91 -4.70
C PHE A 137 -24.11 -5.50 -5.17
N PRO A 138 -23.24 -4.83 -5.96
CA PRO A 138 -23.52 -3.46 -6.41
C PRO A 138 -24.69 -3.39 -7.39
N ASP A 139 -25.11 -4.55 -7.93
CA ASP A 139 -26.21 -4.71 -8.88
C ASP A 139 -27.60 -4.41 -8.31
N GLU A 140 -27.71 -4.24 -6.98
CA GLU A 140 -28.93 -3.70 -6.35
C GLU A 140 -29.12 -2.20 -6.68
N VAL A 141 -28.03 -1.49 -7.02
CA VAL A 141 -28.05 -0.08 -7.42
C VAL A 141 -28.05 0.01 -8.95
N LYS A 142 -29.24 0.17 -9.56
CA LYS A 142 -29.40 0.23 -11.03
C LYS A 142 -29.26 1.66 -11.58
N GLY A 143 -28.82 1.77 -12.84
CA GLY A 143 -28.89 3.01 -13.62
C GLY A 143 -28.06 4.16 -13.06
N THR A 144 -28.66 5.34 -12.91
CA THR A 144 -28.01 6.58 -12.44
C THR A 144 -27.41 6.46 -11.04
N GLY A 145 -27.90 5.54 -10.20
CA GLY A 145 -27.32 5.28 -8.88
C GLY A 145 -25.92 4.64 -8.96
N ARG A 146 -25.68 3.80 -9.98
CA ARG A 146 -24.37 3.14 -10.18
C ARG A 146 -23.32 4.14 -10.67
N GLU A 147 -23.70 5.01 -11.61
CA GLU A 147 -22.84 6.08 -12.09
C GLU A 147 -22.50 7.08 -10.98
N ALA A 148 -23.50 7.50 -10.20
CA ALA A 148 -23.29 8.38 -9.04
C ALA A 148 -22.36 7.76 -7.99
N ARG A 149 -22.48 6.45 -7.74
CA ARG A 149 -21.57 5.73 -6.85
C ARG A 149 -20.14 5.71 -7.39
N GLY A 150 -19.95 5.40 -8.67
CA GLY A 150 -18.64 5.41 -9.30
C GLY A 150 -17.97 6.80 -9.25
N ALA A 151 -18.73 7.86 -9.49
CA ALA A 151 -18.24 9.23 -9.36
C ALA A 151 -17.83 9.55 -7.91
N ALA A 152 -18.69 9.23 -6.93
CA ALA A 152 -18.38 9.43 -5.51
C ALA A 152 -17.16 8.63 -5.03
N ALA A 153 -16.99 7.40 -5.54
CA ALA A 153 -15.83 6.56 -5.26
C ALA A 153 -14.54 7.20 -5.80
N MET A 154 -14.57 7.70 -7.04
CA MET A 154 -13.42 8.39 -7.64
C MET A 154 -13.06 9.67 -6.89
N ASP A 155 -14.04 10.50 -6.56
CA ASP A 155 -13.82 11.74 -5.81
C ASP A 155 -13.25 11.48 -4.43
N THR A 156 -13.76 10.46 -3.73
CA THR A 156 -13.29 10.06 -2.41
C THR A 156 -11.84 9.56 -2.46
N ALA A 157 -11.54 8.63 -3.37
CA ALA A 157 -10.19 8.08 -3.52
C ALA A 157 -9.17 9.14 -3.95
N MET A 158 -9.56 10.03 -4.88
CA MET A 158 -8.69 11.12 -5.33
C MET A 158 -8.42 12.13 -4.21
N SER A 159 -9.42 12.45 -3.40
CA SER A 159 -9.26 13.37 -2.26
C SER A 159 -8.32 12.78 -1.20
N ALA A 160 -8.50 11.49 -0.86
CA ALA A 160 -7.59 10.78 0.04
C ALA A 160 -6.16 10.72 -0.52
N TYR A 161 -5.99 10.40 -1.82
CA TYR A 161 -4.67 10.37 -2.44
C TYR A 161 -3.97 11.73 -2.39
N LYS A 162 -4.70 12.82 -2.66
CA LYS A 162 -4.17 14.18 -2.58
C LYS A 162 -3.84 14.58 -1.14
N ALA A 163 -4.65 14.20 -0.17
CA ALA A 163 -4.39 14.45 1.24
C ALA A 163 -3.09 13.76 1.70
N LEU A 164 -2.85 12.52 1.26
CA LEU A 164 -1.62 11.78 1.58
C LEU A 164 -0.40 12.39 0.87
N THR A 165 -0.48 12.57 -0.45
CA THR A 165 0.70 12.90 -1.27
C THR A 165 0.90 14.40 -1.54
N GLY A 166 0.00 15.27 -1.06
CA GLY A 166 -0.06 16.66 -1.49
C GLY A 166 -0.35 16.81 -3.00
N GLY A 167 -0.94 15.79 -3.63
CA GLY A 167 -1.15 15.73 -5.08
C GLY A 167 0.12 15.53 -5.90
N ARG A 168 1.19 15.03 -5.29
CA ARG A 168 2.46 14.71 -5.97
C ARG A 168 2.34 13.39 -6.73
N TYR A 169 3.16 13.26 -7.79
CA TYR A 169 3.28 12.07 -8.62
C TYR A 169 4.75 11.80 -8.94
N ARG A 170 5.04 11.17 -10.09
CA ARG A 170 6.43 10.94 -10.56
C ARG A 170 7.18 12.26 -10.80
N PRO A 171 8.53 12.26 -10.64
CA PRO A 171 9.38 11.14 -10.25
C PRO A 171 9.44 10.87 -8.74
N GLY A 172 8.83 11.72 -7.90
CA GLY A 172 8.94 11.63 -6.45
C GLY A 172 8.16 10.49 -5.81
N ILE A 173 7.04 10.08 -6.40
CA ILE A 173 6.18 8.99 -5.91
C ILE A 173 6.47 7.66 -6.61
N CYS A 174 6.70 6.62 -5.82
CA CYS A 174 6.67 5.22 -6.23
C CYS A 174 5.43 4.54 -5.64
N ALA A 175 4.79 3.63 -6.38
CA ALA A 175 3.63 2.90 -5.87
C ALA A 175 3.70 1.43 -6.25
N TYR A 176 3.22 0.59 -5.35
CA TYR A 176 3.24 -0.86 -5.47
C TYR A 176 1.94 -1.45 -4.97
N GLN A 177 1.53 -2.58 -5.54
CA GLN A 177 0.36 -3.32 -5.09
C GLN A 177 0.68 -4.81 -5.01
N THR A 178 0.09 -5.49 -4.05
CA THR A 178 -0.01 -6.95 -4.05
C THR A 178 -1.40 -7.39 -3.60
N SER A 179 -1.83 -8.55 -4.09
CA SER A 179 -3.00 -9.28 -3.58
C SER A 179 -2.58 -10.53 -2.79
N ASP A 180 -1.27 -10.76 -2.63
CA ASP A 180 -0.77 -11.93 -1.94
C ASP A 180 -0.84 -11.78 -0.43
N ALA A 181 -1.08 -12.90 0.24
CA ALA A 181 -1.03 -12.99 1.70
C ALA A 181 0.39 -12.71 2.20
N TRP A 182 0.52 -11.68 3.04
CA TRP A 182 1.77 -11.35 3.73
C TRP A 182 1.63 -11.38 5.26
N CYS A 183 0.41 -11.54 5.79
CA CYS A 183 0.13 -11.80 7.21
C CYS A 183 -1.12 -12.70 7.37
N GLU A 184 -1.37 -13.21 8.58
CA GLU A 184 -2.47 -14.14 8.87
C GLU A 184 -3.87 -13.51 8.73
N TRP A 185 -3.98 -12.18 8.85
CA TRP A 185 -5.21 -11.43 8.58
C TRP A 185 -5.55 -11.35 7.08
N PHE A 186 -4.66 -11.84 6.20
CA PHE A 186 -4.78 -11.75 4.75
C PHE A 186 -4.97 -13.13 4.05
N PRO A 187 -5.83 -14.06 4.52
CA PRO A 187 -5.82 -15.46 4.06
C PRO A 187 -6.53 -15.74 2.72
N GLY A 188 -7.16 -14.74 2.09
CA GLY A 188 -8.20 -14.92 1.06
C GLY A 188 -7.89 -14.41 -0.36
N VAL A 189 -8.93 -14.41 -1.22
CA VAL A 189 -8.83 -14.24 -2.69
C VAL A 189 -9.19 -12.83 -3.18
N PHE A 190 -9.59 -11.91 -2.30
CA PHE A 190 -10.02 -10.55 -2.64
C PHE A 190 -9.28 -9.47 -1.87
N ASN A 191 -8.08 -9.81 -1.41
CA ASN A 191 -7.26 -8.91 -0.61
C ASN A 191 -6.41 -8.02 -1.52
N SER A 192 -6.15 -6.80 -1.08
CA SER A 192 -5.26 -5.88 -1.79
C SER A 192 -4.52 -4.97 -0.84
N THR A 193 -3.21 -4.86 -1.03
CA THR A 193 -2.37 -3.93 -0.31
C THR A 193 -1.69 -3.01 -1.30
N TRP A 194 -1.70 -1.71 -1.02
CA TRP A 194 -0.91 -0.71 -1.72
C TRP A 194 0.16 -0.15 -0.80
N ILE A 195 1.33 0.08 -1.36
CA ILE A 195 2.39 0.90 -0.78
C ILE A 195 2.59 2.09 -1.70
N VAL A 196 2.53 3.29 -1.14
CA VAL A 196 2.85 4.55 -1.83
C VAL A 196 3.98 5.21 -1.09
N TYR A 197 5.11 5.46 -1.77
CA TYR A 197 6.29 6.07 -1.18
C TYR A 197 6.61 7.41 -1.86
N ASP A 198 6.68 8.49 -1.09
CA ASP A 198 7.20 9.78 -1.51
C ASP A 198 8.65 9.94 -1.07
N SER A 199 9.58 9.85 -2.04
CA SER A 199 11.01 10.01 -1.80
C SER A 199 11.41 11.42 -1.37
N GLY A 200 10.62 12.44 -1.71
CA GLY A 200 10.91 13.82 -1.34
C GLY A 200 10.67 14.12 0.15
N PHE A 201 9.73 13.41 0.77
CA PHE A 201 9.42 13.52 2.19
C PHE A 201 9.79 12.28 3.00
N ARG A 202 10.27 11.22 2.32
CA ARG A 202 10.53 9.90 2.88
C ARG A 202 9.32 9.33 3.63
N LEU A 203 8.14 9.56 3.07
CA LEU A 203 6.87 9.08 3.63
C LEU A 203 6.37 7.88 2.86
N LEU A 204 6.02 6.83 3.58
CA LEU A 204 5.42 5.61 3.05
C LEU A 204 4.01 5.46 3.62
N TRP A 205 3.02 5.31 2.75
CA TRP A 205 1.66 4.95 3.15
C TRP A 205 1.36 3.53 2.72
N LEU A 206 0.78 2.77 3.63
CA LEU A 206 0.31 1.41 3.42
C LEU A 206 -1.19 1.40 3.59
N LEU A 207 -1.92 1.07 2.52
CA LEU A 207 -3.35 0.77 2.56
C LEU A 207 -3.51 -0.74 2.39
N ALA A 208 -4.05 -1.42 3.40
CA ALA A 208 -4.39 -2.83 3.32
C ALA A 208 -5.91 -3.01 3.38
N ILE A 209 -6.43 -3.82 2.48
CA ILE A 209 -7.85 -4.15 2.35
C ILE A 209 -7.95 -5.67 2.35
N THR A 210 -8.80 -6.21 3.21
CA THR A 210 -9.16 -7.63 3.18
C THR A 210 -10.65 -7.81 3.06
N ASP A 211 -11.02 -8.92 2.44
CA ASP A 211 -12.38 -9.40 2.40
C ASP A 211 -12.33 -10.89 2.73
N MET A 212 -12.96 -11.26 3.84
CA MET A 212 -13.01 -12.65 4.29
C MET A 212 -14.30 -13.26 3.77
N ASP A 213 -14.21 -14.42 3.13
CA ASP A 213 -15.36 -15.26 2.79
C ASP A 213 -16.15 -15.66 4.05
#